data_AF-A0A922K527-F1
#
_entry.id   AF-A0A922K527-F1
#
_cell.length_a   1.000
_cell.length_b   1.000
_cell.length_c   1.000
_cell.angle_alpha   90.00
_cell.angle_beta   90.00
_cell.angle_gamma   90.00
#
_symmetry.space_group_name_H-M   'P 1'
#
loop_
_entity.id
_entity.type
_entity.pdbx_description
1 polymer ?
#
loop_
_entity_poly.entity_id
_entity_poly.type
_entity_poly.pdbx_seq_one_letter_code
_entity_poly.pdbx_strand_id
1 'polypeptide(L)'
;MKSGTTLDYAVFELSPKRSRCELFVSSDGNTEKLASGLVKPFVTHLKVAEEQVALAVQTIKLEVESRKNSETWFTKGTLERFVRFVSTPEVLELVNTLDQEMSQLEAAQRIYSQGAGDQLSGALGGDGTGTSGAADATKKELLRAIDVRLVAVQQDLATASARASAAGFNPISVSELQLFADQFGAHRLK
;
A
#
# COMPACT_ATOMS: atom_id res chain seq x y z
N MET A 1 -6.98 -11.26 -23.69
CA MET A 1 -5.78 -10.39 -23.84
C MET A 1 -4.72 -10.81 -22.83
N LYS A 2 -3.43 -10.51 -23.08
CA LYS A 2 -2.34 -10.81 -22.13
C LYS A 2 -2.35 -9.78 -21.00
N SER A 3 -1.84 -10.13 -19.81
CA SER A 3 -1.82 -9.18 -18.68
C SER A 3 -1.00 -7.92 -18.98
N GLY A 4 0.05 -8.00 -19.79
CA GLY A 4 0.84 -6.83 -20.21
C GLY A 4 0.19 -5.97 -21.30
N THR A 5 -1.04 -6.25 -21.73
CA THR A 5 -1.73 -5.46 -22.77
C THR A 5 -2.20 -4.12 -22.20
N THR A 6 -1.73 -3.01 -22.78
CA THR A 6 -2.19 -1.65 -22.51
C THR A 6 -3.66 -1.49 -22.89
N LEU A 7 -4.43 -0.84 -22.03
CA LEU A 7 -5.87 -0.65 -22.23
C LEU A 7 -6.16 0.73 -22.82
N ASP A 8 -7.16 0.80 -23.70
CA ASP A 8 -7.74 2.07 -24.11
C ASP A 8 -8.72 2.57 -23.04
N TYR A 9 -9.52 1.66 -22.47
CA TYR A 9 -10.43 1.95 -21.38
C TYR A 9 -10.86 0.67 -20.63
N ALA A 10 -11.47 0.86 -19.47
CA ALA A 10 -12.24 -0.16 -18.77
C ALA A 10 -13.63 0.36 -18.41
N VAL A 11 -14.63 -0.51 -18.41
CA VAL A 11 -16.02 -0.15 -18.12
C VAL A 11 -16.61 -1.11 -17.11
N PHE A 12 -17.22 -0.56 -16.06
CA PHE A 12 -18.14 -1.30 -15.21
C PHE A 12 -19.56 -1.12 -15.75
N GLU A 13 -20.18 -2.20 -16.20
CA GLU A 13 -21.59 -2.24 -16.53
C GLU A 13 -22.39 -2.58 -15.28
N LEU A 14 -23.26 -1.67 -14.84
CA LEU A 14 -24.01 -1.81 -13.61
C LEU A 14 -25.34 -2.54 -13.85
N SER A 15 -25.74 -3.36 -12.87
CA SER A 15 -27.08 -3.95 -12.86
C SER A 15 -28.16 -2.86 -12.73
N PRO A 16 -29.43 -3.12 -13.07
CA PRO A 16 -30.50 -2.13 -12.92
C PRO A 16 -30.62 -1.54 -11.51
N LYS A 17 -30.32 -2.36 -10.48
CA LYS A 17 -30.30 -1.93 -9.07
C LYS A 17 -28.98 -1.28 -8.63
N ARG A 18 -27.98 -1.21 -9.51
CA ARG A 18 -26.62 -0.68 -9.28
C ARG A 18 -25.89 -1.30 -8.08
N SER A 19 -26.27 -2.51 -7.70
CA SER A 19 -25.66 -3.27 -6.61
C SER A 19 -24.58 -4.23 -7.09
N ARG A 20 -24.62 -4.60 -8.38
CA ARG A 20 -23.70 -5.54 -9.02
C ARG A 20 -23.15 -4.93 -10.30
N CYS A 21 -21.96 -5.35 -10.70
CA CYS A 21 -21.35 -4.94 -11.94
C CYS A 21 -20.65 -6.08 -12.66
N GLU A 22 -20.47 -5.89 -13.96
CA GLU A 22 -19.52 -6.62 -14.79
C GLU A 22 -18.44 -5.65 -15.24
N LEU A 23 -17.17 -6.00 -15.02
CA LEU A 23 -16.03 -5.20 -15.43
C LEU A 23 -15.49 -5.75 -16.75
N PHE A 24 -15.44 -4.89 -17.75
CA PHE A 24 -14.85 -5.16 -19.06
C PHE A 24 -13.62 -4.30 -19.26
N VAL A 25 -12.63 -4.84 -19.99
CA VAL A 25 -11.42 -4.13 -20.41
C VAL A 25 -11.35 -4.15 -21.93
N SER A 26 -10.89 -3.04 -22.52
CA SER A 26 -10.80 -2.89 -23.97
C SER A 26 -9.42 -2.39 -24.41
N SER A 27 -8.90 -2.95 -25.49
CA SER A 27 -7.65 -2.56 -26.15
C SER A 27 -7.74 -2.88 -27.64
N ASP A 28 -7.40 -1.90 -28.48
CA ASP A 28 -7.35 -2.02 -29.94
C ASP A 28 -8.63 -2.63 -30.53
N GLY A 29 -9.79 -2.22 -29.99
CA GLY A 29 -11.11 -2.68 -30.40
C GLY A 29 -11.50 -4.08 -29.89
N ASN A 30 -10.61 -4.79 -29.19
CA ASN A 30 -10.92 -6.05 -28.52
C ASN A 30 -11.39 -5.79 -27.09
N THR A 31 -12.54 -6.34 -26.72
CA THR A 31 -13.11 -6.18 -25.38
C THR A 31 -13.32 -7.53 -24.73
N GLU A 32 -12.91 -7.68 -23.47
CA GLU A 32 -13.13 -8.90 -22.70
C GLU A 32 -13.60 -8.62 -21.28
N LYS A 33 -14.36 -9.56 -20.73
CA LYS A 33 -14.81 -9.51 -19.35
C LYS A 33 -13.65 -9.86 -18.42
N LEU A 34 -13.38 -8.99 -17.45
CA LEU A 34 -12.34 -9.15 -16.46
C LEU A 34 -12.87 -9.73 -15.15
N ALA A 35 -14.00 -9.21 -14.66
CA ALA A 35 -14.55 -9.58 -13.37
C ALA A 35 -16.07 -9.35 -13.30
N SER A 36 -16.73 -9.93 -12.31
CA SER A 36 -18.12 -9.63 -11.96
C SER A 36 -18.31 -9.73 -10.45
N GLY A 37 -19.12 -8.85 -9.88
CA GLY A 37 -19.27 -8.81 -8.42
C GLY A 37 -20.17 -7.70 -7.93
N LEU A 38 -20.00 -7.36 -6.65
CA LEU A 38 -20.67 -6.23 -6.02
C LEU A 38 -20.00 -4.91 -6.43
N VAL A 39 -20.78 -3.85 -6.57
CA VAL A 39 -20.28 -2.50 -6.88
C VAL A 39 -19.63 -1.84 -5.66
N LYS A 40 -20.18 -2.12 -4.47
CA LYS A 40 -19.80 -1.45 -3.22
C LYS A 40 -18.29 -1.46 -2.95
N PRO A 41 -17.56 -2.58 -3.09
CA PRO A 41 -16.11 -2.59 -2.88
C PRO A 41 -15.35 -1.62 -3.79
N PHE A 42 -15.74 -1.52 -5.07
CA PHE A 42 -15.10 -0.61 -6.02
C PHE A 42 -15.39 0.85 -5.68
N VAL A 43 -16.65 1.20 -5.41
CA VAL A 43 -17.04 2.57 -5.01
C VAL A 43 -16.34 3.01 -3.72
N THR A 44 -16.11 2.09 -2.79
CA THR A 44 -15.41 2.39 -1.52
C THR A 44 -13.92 2.68 -1.75
N HIS A 45 -13.35 2.25 -2.87
CA HIS A 45 -11.91 2.29 -3.14
C HIS A 45 -11.53 3.05 -4.40
N LEU A 46 -12.50 3.66 -5.10
CA LEU A 46 -12.26 4.32 -6.37
C LEU A 46 -13.14 5.56 -6.49
N LYS A 47 -12.54 6.73 -6.26
CA LYS A 47 -13.24 8.01 -6.29
C LYS A 47 -14.01 8.24 -7.60
N VAL A 48 -13.39 7.91 -8.74
CA VAL A 48 -14.04 8.04 -10.06
C VAL A 48 -15.31 7.18 -10.16
N ALA A 49 -15.33 6.00 -9.52
CA ALA A 49 -16.53 5.16 -9.47
C ALA A 49 -17.59 5.74 -8.54
N GLU A 50 -17.19 6.27 -7.38
CA GLU A 50 -18.09 6.94 -6.46
C GLU A 50 -18.82 8.13 -7.12
N GLU A 51 -18.06 9.01 -7.79
CA GLU A 51 -18.59 10.19 -8.47
C GLU A 51 -19.56 9.80 -9.61
N GLN A 52 -19.20 8.83 -10.45
CA GLN A 52 -20.06 8.39 -11.53
C GLN A 52 -21.34 7.71 -11.01
N VAL A 53 -21.25 6.89 -9.96
CA VAL A 53 -22.44 6.27 -9.33
C VAL A 53 -23.37 7.33 -8.73
N ALA A 54 -22.82 8.41 -8.16
CA ALA A 54 -23.62 9.53 -7.65
C ALA A 54 -24.40 10.25 -8.77
N LEU A 55 -23.89 10.26 -9.99
CA LEU A 55 -24.58 10.76 -11.19
C LEU A 55 -25.65 9.79 -11.74
N ALA A 56 -25.95 8.71 -11.02
CA ALA A 56 -26.98 7.74 -11.35
C ALA A 56 -26.79 7.04 -12.71
N VAL A 57 -25.56 7.00 -13.24
CA VAL A 57 -25.23 6.33 -14.51
C VAL A 57 -25.32 4.81 -14.41
N GLN A 58 -25.42 4.17 -15.58
CA GLN A 58 -25.48 2.71 -15.72
C GLN A 58 -24.14 2.08 -16.11
N THR A 59 -23.18 2.90 -16.49
CA THR A 59 -21.83 2.50 -16.83
C THR A 59 -20.82 3.43 -16.16
N ILE A 60 -19.78 2.86 -15.55
CA ILE A 60 -18.65 3.62 -15.01
C ILE A 60 -17.48 3.40 -15.95
N LYS A 61 -16.95 4.46 -16.55
CA LYS A 61 -15.82 4.36 -17.47
C LYS A 61 -14.54 4.84 -16.81
N LEU A 62 -13.48 4.05 -16.94
CA LEU A 62 -12.10 4.40 -16.61
C LEU A 62 -11.33 4.55 -17.90
N GLU A 63 -10.87 5.76 -18.20
CA GLU A 63 -10.05 6.06 -19.37
C GLU A 63 -9.00 7.10 -19.00
N VAL A 64 -7.88 7.11 -19.74
CA VAL A 64 -6.79 8.06 -19.52
C VAL A 64 -6.75 9.04 -20.69
N GLU A 65 -6.97 10.32 -20.41
CA GLU A 65 -7.04 11.37 -21.44
C GLU A 65 -5.68 11.62 -22.13
N SER A 66 -4.58 11.37 -21.43
CA SER A 66 -3.21 11.59 -21.93
C SER A 66 -2.42 10.29 -21.92
N ARG A 67 -2.05 9.79 -23.12
CA ARG A 67 -1.22 8.59 -23.26
C ARG A 67 0.21 8.74 -22.72
N LYS A 68 0.63 9.94 -22.31
CA LYS A 68 1.98 10.15 -21.78
C LYS A 68 2.14 9.35 -20.49
N ASN A 69 2.86 8.24 -20.58
CA ASN A 69 3.19 7.29 -19.52
C ASN A 69 2.05 6.33 -19.09
N SER A 70 0.89 6.32 -19.75
CA SER A 70 -0.18 5.36 -19.41
C SER A 70 0.14 3.93 -19.86
N GLU A 71 1.02 3.78 -20.85
CA GLU A 71 1.40 2.49 -21.43
C GLU A 71 2.09 1.56 -20.44
N THR A 72 2.74 2.10 -19.40
CA THR A 72 3.49 1.30 -18.43
C THR A 72 2.64 0.79 -17.29
N TRP A 73 1.50 1.42 -16.99
CA TRP A 73 0.71 1.09 -15.80
C TRP A 73 -0.78 0.87 -16.09
N PHE A 74 -1.37 1.43 -17.15
CA PHE A 74 -2.78 1.21 -17.49
C PHE A 74 -2.93 -0.03 -18.37
N THR A 75 -2.60 -1.18 -17.78
CA THR A 75 -2.63 -2.49 -18.44
C THR A 75 -3.72 -3.38 -17.85
N LYS A 76 -4.08 -4.45 -18.58
CA LYS A 76 -4.96 -5.50 -18.07
C LYS A 76 -4.49 -6.02 -16.71
N GLY A 77 -3.19 -6.29 -16.57
CA GLY A 77 -2.59 -6.85 -15.36
C GLY A 77 -2.74 -5.93 -14.16
N THR A 78 -2.62 -4.62 -14.34
CA THR A 78 -2.87 -3.64 -13.28
C THR A 78 -4.32 -3.69 -12.81
N LEU A 79 -5.28 -3.79 -13.73
CA LEU A 79 -6.69 -3.91 -13.38
C LEU A 79 -7.02 -5.25 -12.72
N GLU A 80 -6.44 -6.36 -13.17
CA GLU A 80 -6.57 -7.67 -12.50
C GLU A 80 -6.10 -7.59 -11.04
N ARG A 81 -4.96 -6.92 -10.81
CA ARG A 81 -4.41 -6.69 -9.47
C ARG A 81 -5.28 -5.76 -8.64
N PHE A 82 -5.81 -4.69 -9.23
CA PHE A 82 -6.73 -3.78 -8.55
C PHE A 82 -8.01 -4.51 -8.11
N VAL A 83 -8.61 -5.33 -8.98
CA VAL A 83 -9.77 -6.17 -8.63
C VAL A 83 -9.44 -7.10 -7.47
N ARG A 84 -8.24 -7.68 -7.47
CA ARG A 84 -7.77 -8.54 -6.38
C ARG A 84 -7.59 -7.76 -5.08
N PHE A 85 -7.01 -6.57 -5.14
CA PHE A 85 -6.84 -5.67 -3.99
C PHE A 85 -8.19 -5.31 -3.38
N VAL A 86 -9.17 -4.91 -4.19
CA VAL A 86 -10.52 -4.57 -3.72
C VAL A 86 -11.20 -5.74 -3.01
N SER A 87 -10.82 -6.98 -3.33
CA SER A 87 -11.36 -8.19 -2.70
C SER A 87 -10.65 -8.57 -1.40
N THR A 88 -9.35 -8.27 -1.27
CA THR A 88 -8.52 -8.62 -0.11
C THR A 88 -7.46 -7.54 0.16
N PRO A 89 -7.88 -6.33 0.58
CA PRO A 89 -6.96 -5.21 0.77
C PRO A 89 -5.96 -5.44 1.91
N GLU A 90 -6.34 -6.28 2.87
CA GLU A 90 -5.58 -6.57 4.10
C GLU A 90 -4.21 -7.18 3.79
N VAL A 91 -4.05 -7.82 2.62
CA VAL A 91 -2.78 -8.42 2.19
C VAL A 91 -1.70 -7.36 1.98
N LEU A 92 -2.03 -6.24 1.33
CA LEU A 92 -1.09 -5.14 1.12
C LEU A 92 -0.97 -4.24 2.35
N GLU A 93 -2.08 -4.02 3.06
CA GLU A 93 -2.09 -3.18 4.27
C GLU A 93 -1.21 -3.75 5.39
N LEU A 94 -1.15 -5.08 5.52
CA LEU A 94 -0.25 -5.72 6.48
C LEU A 94 1.22 -5.45 6.15
N VAL A 95 1.61 -5.52 4.87
CA VAL A 95 2.99 -5.21 4.43
C VAL A 95 3.32 -3.76 4.77
N ASN A 96 2.44 -2.82 4.43
CA ASN A 96 2.63 -1.40 4.73
C ASN A 96 2.75 -1.14 6.24
N THR A 97 1.91 -1.78 7.05
CA THR A 97 1.95 -1.65 8.51
C THR A 97 3.28 -2.12 9.11
N LEU A 98 3.77 -3.27 8.65
CA LEU A 98 5.04 -3.84 9.13
C LEU A 98 6.25 -3.02 8.65
N ASP A 99 6.22 -2.50 7.43
CA ASP A 99 7.28 -1.63 6.89
C ASP A 99 7.37 -0.30 7.66
N GLN A 100 6.22 0.29 8.01
CA GLN A 100 6.14 1.47 8.86
C GLN A 100 6.66 1.18 10.27
N GLU A 101 6.27 0.05 10.87
CA GLU A 101 6.76 -0.36 12.18
C GLU A 101 8.28 -0.55 12.17
N MET A 102 8.83 -1.23 11.15
CA MET A 102 10.27 -1.41 10.98
C MET A 102 10.99 -0.06 10.92
N SER A 103 10.51 0.86 10.09
CA SER A 103 11.05 2.21 9.95
C SER A 103 11.04 3.00 11.27
N GLN A 104 9.96 2.87 12.06
CA GLN A 104 9.85 3.50 13.37
C GLN A 104 10.84 2.91 14.38
N LEU A 105 11.03 1.59 14.38
CA LEU A 105 11.99 0.91 15.25
C LEU A 105 13.43 1.28 14.90
N GLU A 106 13.79 1.35 13.62
CA GLU A 106 15.11 1.81 13.16
C GLU A 106 15.37 3.28 13.55
N ALA A 107 14.34 4.13 13.44
CA ALA A 107 14.43 5.52 13.89
C ALA A 107 14.64 5.61 15.40
N ALA A 108 13.88 4.85 16.19
CA ALA A 108 14.04 4.77 17.63
C ALA A 108 15.45 4.27 18.01
N GLN A 109 15.93 3.19 17.37
CA GLN A 109 17.25 2.64 17.59
C GLN A 109 18.35 3.70 17.37
N ARG A 110 18.26 4.48 16.28
CA ARG A 110 19.18 5.59 16.00
C ARG A 110 19.16 6.65 17.09
N ILE A 111 17.97 7.09 17.53
CA ILE A 111 17.82 8.11 18.58
C ILE A 111 18.45 7.65 19.89
N TYR A 112 18.15 6.43 20.34
CA TYR A 112 18.68 5.92 21.59
C TYR A 112 20.17 5.59 21.50
N SER A 113 20.67 5.14 20.35
CA SER A 113 22.10 4.88 20.16
C SER A 113 22.92 6.18 20.15
N GLN A 114 22.41 7.25 19.53
CA GLN A 114 23.12 8.53 19.37
C GLN A 114 23.04 9.48 20.56
N GLY A 115 22.13 9.26 21.53
CA GLY A 115 22.01 10.06 22.75
C GLY A 115 23.22 10.00 23.71
N ALA A 116 24.42 9.71 23.21
CA ALA A 116 25.68 9.66 23.93
C ALA A 116 26.64 10.85 23.62
N GLY A 117 26.28 11.76 22.71
CA GLY A 117 27.20 12.80 22.20
C GLY A 117 27.33 14.11 22.99
N ASP A 118 26.25 14.66 23.55
CA ASP A 118 26.20 16.11 23.82
C ASP A 118 26.14 16.55 25.31
N GLN A 119 26.49 15.70 26.28
CA GLN A 119 26.50 16.11 27.71
C GLN A 119 27.76 15.74 28.49
N LEU A 120 28.92 15.67 27.84
CA LEU A 120 30.21 15.55 28.52
C LEU A 120 31.15 16.70 28.15
N SER A 121 30.75 17.92 28.49
CA SER A 121 31.70 19.00 28.74
C SER A 121 31.10 19.99 29.74
N GLY A 122 31.47 19.85 31.01
CA GLY A 122 31.29 20.91 32.00
C GLY A 122 30.87 20.47 33.41
N ALA A 123 31.83 20.55 34.32
CA ALA A 123 31.68 20.78 35.77
C ALA A 123 31.28 19.60 36.69
N LEU A 124 32.32 18.91 37.17
CA LEU A 124 32.72 18.80 38.58
C LEU A 124 31.61 18.70 39.65
N GLY A 125 31.55 17.52 40.29
CA GLY A 125 31.37 17.38 41.74
C GLY A 125 29.95 17.14 42.26
N GLY A 126 29.67 15.91 42.71
CA GLY A 126 28.56 15.61 43.62
C GLY A 126 27.85 14.28 43.36
N ASP A 127 28.23 13.25 44.13
CA ASP A 127 27.46 12.07 44.60
C ASP A 127 26.22 11.52 43.85
N GLY A 128 26.16 11.61 42.51
CA GLY A 128 25.05 11.15 41.67
C GLY A 128 25.19 9.75 41.07
N THR A 129 26.07 8.90 41.60
CA THR A 129 26.49 7.63 40.97
C THR A 129 25.34 6.61 40.81
N GLY A 130 24.29 6.69 41.63
CA GLY A 130 23.14 5.76 41.57
C GLY A 130 22.17 5.99 40.41
N THR A 131 21.93 7.25 40.01
CA THR A 131 20.93 7.62 39.01
C THR A 131 21.44 7.50 37.57
N SER A 132 22.73 7.77 37.33
CA SER A 132 23.35 7.61 36.00
C SER A 132 23.46 6.15 35.57
N GLY A 133 23.75 5.22 36.50
CA GLY A 133 23.89 3.79 36.19
C GLY A 133 22.55 3.10 35.91
N ALA A 134 21.50 3.47 36.64
CA ALA A 134 20.15 2.95 36.41
C ALA A 134 19.60 3.40 35.04
N ALA A 135 19.79 4.67 34.67
CA ALA A 135 19.38 5.19 33.37
C ALA A 135 20.11 4.52 32.20
N ASP A 136 21.41 4.25 32.34
CA ASP A 136 22.20 3.52 31.35
C ASP A 136 21.74 2.05 31.20
N ALA A 137 21.40 1.39 32.31
CA ALA A 137 20.84 0.04 32.30
C ALA A 137 19.45 -0.01 31.62
N THR A 138 18.55 0.93 31.93
CA THR A 138 17.24 1.04 31.27
C THR A 138 17.39 1.30 29.77
N LYS A 139 18.34 2.16 29.37
CA LYS A 139 18.63 2.45 27.97
C LYS A 139 19.13 1.21 27.22
N LYS A 140 20.05 0.45 27.81
CA LYS A 140 20.56 -0.81 27.25
C LYS A 140 19.44 -1.84 27.07
N GLU A 141 18.57 -1.97 28.06
CA GLU A 141 17.43 -2.89 27.99
C GLU A 141 16.41 -2.44 26.92
N LEU A 142 16.18 -1.14 26.77
CA LEU A 142 15.33 -0.61 25.70
C LEU A 142 15.92 -0.90 24.32
N LEU A 143 17.21 -0.67 24.12
CA LEU A 143 17.89 -1.02 22.85
C LEU A 143 17.77 -2.52 22.56
N ARG A 144 17.97 -3.38 23.56
CA ARG A 144 17.79 -4.83 23.42
C ARG A 144 16.34 -5.18 23.04
N ALA A 145 15.35 -4.52 23.64
CA ALA A 145 13.95 -4.74 23.30
C ALA A 145 13.63 -4.30 21.86
N ILE A 146 14.20 -3.18 21.40
CA ILE A 146 14.09 -2.71 20.02
C ILE A 146 14.72 -3.73 19.07
N ASP A 147 15.92 -4.24 19.37
CA ASP A 147 16.59 -5.24 18.53
C ASP A 147 15.76 -6.52 18.41
N VAL A 148 15.20 -7.01 19.52
CA VAL A 148 14.31 -8.18 19.52
C VAL A 148 13.07 -7.93 18.66
N ARG A 149 12.45 -6.74 18.76
CA ARG A 149 11.27 -6.42 17.96
C ARG A 149 11.62 -6.24 16.48
N LEU A 150 12.76 -5.64 16.15
CA LEU A 150 13.24 -5.51 14.76
C LEU A 150 13.36 -6.87 14.10
N VAL A 151 13.97 -7.85 14.76
CA VAL A 151 14.09 -9.22 14.22
C VAL A 151 12.71 -9.83 13.98
N ALA A 152 11.78 -9.69 14.93
CA ALA A 152 10.43 -10.21 14.76
C ALA A 152 9.68 -9.54 13.60
N VAL A 153 9.73 -8.20 13.52
CA VAL A 153 9.07 -7.43 12.45
C VAL A 153 9.66 -7.76 11.08
N GLN A 154 10.98 -7.94 10.97
CA GLN A 154 11.63 -8.36 9.73
C GLN A 154 11.11 -9.72 9.25
N GLN A 155 10.94 -10.68 10.15
CA GLN A 155 10.41 -12.00 9.82
C GLN A 155 8.93 -11.95 9.42
N ASP A 156 8.13 -11.16 10.14
CA ASP A 156 6.73 -10.91 9.81
C ASP A 156 6.59 -10.23 8.44
N LEU A 157 7.43 -9.22 8.16
CA LEU A 157 7.45 -8.48 6.90
C LEU A 157 7.83 -9.40 5.74
N ALA A 158 8.84 -10.27 5.90
CA ALA A 158 9.21 -11.25 4.89
C ALA A 158 8.04 -12.20 4.57
N THR A 159 7.33 -12.66 5.59
CA THR A 159 6.16 -13.54 5.44
C THR A 159 5.01 -12.82 4.74
N ALA A 160 4.69 -11.60 5.16
CA ALA A 160 3.65 -10.78 4.55
C ALA A 160 3.98 -10.45 3.08
N SER A 161 5.24 -10.14 2.78
CA SER A 161 5.73 -9.83 1.43
C SER A 161 5.66 -11.04 0.50
N ALA A 162 6.00 -12.24 1.00
CA ALA A 162 5.84 -13.48 0.25
C ALA A 162 4.37 -13.76 -0.07
N ARG A 163 3.46 -13.53 0.89
CA ARG A 163 2.02 -13.65 0.68
C ARG A 163 1.49 -12.63 -0.33
N ALA A 164 1.93 -11.38 -0.25
CA ALA A 164 1.57 -10.33 -1.21
C ALA A 164 2.07 -10.69 -2.62
N SER A 165 3.30 -11.17 -2.74
CA SER A 165 3.89 -11.62 -4.01
C SER A 165 3.11 -12.80 -4.61
N ALA A 166 2.72 -13.78 -3.79
CA ALA A 166 1.88 -14.90 -4.22
C ALA A 166 0.48 -14.46 -4.68
N ALA A 167 -0.04 -13.35 -4.13
CA ALA A 167 -1.26 -12.71 -4.60
C ALA A 167 -1.04 -11.82 -5.84
N GLY A 168 0.18 -11.73 -6.36
CA GLY A 168 0.52 -10.94 -7.55
C GLY A 168 0.99 -9.53 -7.27
N PHE A 169 1.19 -9.15 -6.00
CA PHE A 169 1.72 -7.85 -5.59
C PHE A 169 3.23 -7.91 -5.34
N ASN A 170 4.01 -7.40 -6.29
CA ASN A 170 5.45 -7.18 -6.22
C ASN A 170 5.79 -5.68 -6.35
N PRO A 171 7.04 -5.24 -6.09
CA PRO A 171 7.40 -3.81 -6.10
C PRO A 171 7.05 -3.08 -7.40
N ILE A 172 7.21 -3.73 -8.56
CA ILE A 172 6.87 -3.15 -9.88
C ILE A 172 5.36 -2.95 -9.96
N SER A 173 4.60 -4.00 -9.65
CA SER A 173 3.13 -3.92 -9.71
C SER A 173 2.51 -2.99 -8.68
N VAL A 174 3.13 -2.83 -7.51
CA VAL A 174 2.69 -1.85 -6.50
C VAL A 174 2.92 -0.44 -7.03
N SER A 175 4.04 -0.19 -7.71
CA SER A 175 4.29 1.09 -8.38
C SER A 175 3.27 1.38 -9.49
N GLU A 176 2.91 0.38 -10.29
CA GLU A 176 1.84 0.49 -11.31
C GLU A 176 0.46 0.79 -10.67
N LEU A 177 0.15 0.11 -9.55
CA LEU A 177 -1.09 0.33 -8.79
C LEU A 177 -1.13 1.72 -8.13
N GLN A 178 0.01 2.26 -7.73
CA GLN A 178 0.11 3.62 -7.20
C GLN A 178 -0.25 4.65 -8.28
N LEU A 179 0.29 4.50 -9.49
CA LEU A 179 -0.04 5.36 -10.63
C LEU A 179 -1.54 5.25 -10.99
N PHE A 180 -2.08 4.03 -10.96
CA PHE A 180 -3.52 3.81 -11.11
C PHE A 180 -4.32 4.54 -10.02
N ALA A 181 -3.86 4.46 -8.77
CA ALA A 181 -4.51 5.09 -7.63
C ALA A 181 -4.47 6.62 -7.70
N ASP A 182 -3.36 7.19 -8.18
CA ASP A 182 -3.23 8.62 -8.41
C ASP A 182 -4.15 9.11 -9.52
N GLN A 183 -4.29 8.34 -10.61
CA GLN A 183 -5.17 8.71 -11.73
C GLN A 183 -6.66 8.61 -11.37
N PHE A 184 -7.09 7.53 -10.72
CA PHE A 184 -8.51 7.22 -10.52
C PHE A 184 -9.01 7.42 -9.09
N GLY A 185 -8.14 7.87 -8.18
CA GLY A 185 -8.46 8.17 -6.79
C GLY A 185 -8.67 6.94 -5.93
N ALA A 186 -7.74 5.97 -5.98
CA ALA A 186 -7.78 4.78 -5.14
C ALA A 186 -6.98 4.94 -3.84
N HIS A 187 -7.53 5.70 -2.89
CA HIS A 187 -6.79 6.21 -1.73
C HIS A 187 -6.13 5.14 -0.83
N ARG A 188 -6.70 3.95 -0.71
CA ARG A 188 -6.13 2.87 0.13
C ARG A 188 -4.90 2.18 -0.46
N LEU A 189 -4.58 2.44 -1.73
CA LEU A 189 -3.36 1.93 -2.35
C LEU A 189 -2.15 2.83 -2.07
N LYS A 190 -2.36 4.03 -1.51
CA LYS A 190 -1.31 5.01 -1.22
C LYS A 190 -0.57 4.77 0.08
#